data_AF-A0A947G0V9-F1
#
_entry.id   AF-A0A947G0V9-F1
#
_cell.length_a   1.000
_cell.length_b   1.000
_cell.length_c   1.000
_cell.angle_alpha   90.00
_cell.angle_beta   90.00
_cell.angle_gamma   90.00
#
_symmetry.space_group_name_H-M   'P 1'
#
loop_
_entity.id
_entity.type
_entity.pdbx_description
1 polymer ?
#
loop_
_entity_poly.entity_id
_entity_poly.type
_entity_poly.pdbx_seq_one_letter_code
_entity_poly.pdbx_strand_id
1 'polypeptide(L)'
;MRLATTRQCGRVRAAGAAFFGLAFIAVVAAPACAQSLKGSKNSLDLQNRVATEHGFTYIRTSDQARWFVDNGYLVRLRGGAGYELKRMSHPYARPEVALFVSRLGPQYQAACGERLVVTSLTRPTTRQPRNASSRSVHPTGMAMDLRRSNNRACRSWLESVLLRLEGAGVLEATRERSPPHFHVALFPSQYDAYVDRKMAAGPDETEREYIVRRGDSLWSIARRHGTDVSHIREANDLRGSRIYEGQLLTVPTYR
;
A
#
# COMPACT_ATOMS: atom_id res chain seq x y z
N MET A 1 9.59 -25.25 -36.68
CA MET A 1 8.32 -26.01 -36.77
C MET A 1 8.22 -26.91 -35.54
N ARG A 2 7.52 -26.46 -34.49
CA ARG A 2 6.97 -27.26 -33.37
C ARG A 2 5.90 -26.37 -32.72
N LEU A 3 4.65 -26.75 -32.93
CA LEU A 3 3.47 -26.04 -32.47
C LEU A 3 3.39 -26.10 -30.93
N ALA A 4 3.43 -24.95 -30.27
CA ALA A 4 3.03 -24.82 -28.88
C ALA A 4 1.53 -24.57 -28.84
N THR A 5 0.81 -25.52 -28.25
CA THR A 5 -0.63 -25.53 -28.07
C THR A 5 -1.08 -24.35 -27.20
N THR A 6 -1.76 -23.39 -27.82
CA THR A 6 -2.64 -22.43 -27.14
C THR A 6 -3.72 -23.20 -26.39
N ARG A 7 -3.68 -23.19 -25.05
CA ARG A 7 -4.86 -23.52 -24.25
C ARG A 7 -5.77 -22.29 -24.21
N GLN A 8 -6.80 -22.31 -25.04
CA GLN A 8 -7.95 -21.41 -24.98
C GLN A 8 -8.68 -21.56 -23.64
N CYS A 9 -9.12 -20.44 -23.06
CA CYS A 9 -10.22 -20.43 -22.10
C CYS A 9 -11.43 -21.07 -22.77
N GLY A 10 -11.87 -22.24 -22.27
CA GLY A 10 -13.06 -22.90 -22.78
C GLY A 10 -14.29 -22.01 -22.61
N ARG A 11 -14.93 -21.65 -23.73
CA ARG A 11 -16.32 -21.18 -23.71
C ARG A 11 -17.20 -22.39 -23.36
N VAL A 12 -17.83 -22.36 -22.20
CA VAL A 12 -18.89 -23.32 -21.89
C VAL A 12 -20.07 -23.04 -22.82
N ARG A 13 -20.41 -24.00 -23.70
CA ARG A 13 -21.66 -23.98 -24.44
C ARG A 13 -22.78 -24.32 -23.46
N ALA A 14 -23.74 -23.40 -23.29
CA ALA A 14 -24.98 -23.69 -22.58
C ALA A 14 -25.80 -24.65 -23.45
N ALA A 15 -25.95 -25.90 -23.00
CA ALA A 15 -26.96 -26.81 -23.51
C ALA A 15 -28.28 -26.49 -22.80
N GLY A 16 -29.33 -26.22 -23.56
CA GLY A 16 -30.64 -25.88 -23.05
C GLY A 16 -31.32 -27.06 -22.35
N ALA A 17 -31.85 -26.80 -21.16
CA ALA A 17 -32.94 -27.56 -20.58
C ALA A 17 -33.83 -26.57 -19.83
N ALA A 18 -35.08 -26.47 -20.27
CA ALA A 18 -36.10 -25.61 -19.69
C ALA A 18 -36.53 -26.16 -18.33
N PHE A 19 -36.30 -25.42 -17.24
CA PHE A 19 -36.96 -25.65 -15.96
C PHE A 19 -37.19 -24.32 -15.23
N PHE A 20 -38.31 -24.27 -14.51
CA PHE A 20 -39.00 -23.10 -13.97
C PHE A 20 -38.18 -22.20 -13.04
N GLY A 21 -38.23 -20.91 -13.33
CA GLY A 21 -38.39 -19.77 -12.40
C GLY A 21 -37.78 -19.85 -11.00
N LEU A 22 -36.52 -19.42 -10.87
CA LEU A 22 -35.99 -18.67 -9.74
C LEU A 22 -34.74 -17.94 -10.24
N ALA A 23 -34.85 -16.64 -10.48
CA ALA A 23 -33.76 -15.81 -11.00
C ALA A 23 -32.68 -15.60 -9.92
N PHE A 24 -31.79 -16.58 -9.76
CA PHE A 24 -30.49 -16.33 -9.16
C PHE A 24 -29.68 -15.48 -10.13
N ILE A 25 -29.49 -14.20 -9.80
CA ILE A 25 -28.47 -13.38 -10.43
C ILE A 25 -27.13 -14.04 -10.08
N ALA A 26 -26.61 -14.85 -11.00
CA ALA A 26 -25.26 -15.38 -10.90
C ALA A 26 -24.30 -14.18 -11.00
N VAL A 27 -23.78 -13.75 -9.85
CA VAL A 27 -22.62 -12.85 -9.81
C VAL A 27 -21.48 -13.63 -10.47
N VAL A 28 -21.23 -13.34 -11.74
CA VAL A 28 -20.04 -13.82 -12.44
C VAL A 28 -18.86 -13.12 -11.78
N ALA A 29 -18.24 -13.77 -10.81
CA ALA A 29 -16.96 -13.34 -10.27
C ALA A 29 -15.97 -13.31 -11.44
N ALA A 30 -15.54 -12.11 -11.82
CA ALA A 30 -14.45 -11.93 -12.77
C ALA A 30 -13.23 -12.74 -12.29
N PRO A 31 -12.45 -13.35 -13.19
CA PRO A 31 -11.28 -14.10 -12.78
C PRO A 31 -10.32 -13.13 -12.10
N ALA A 32 -10.11 -13.30 -10.79
CA ALA A 32 -9.04 -12.62 -10.08
C ALA A 32 -7.74 -13.06 -10.75
N CYS A 33 -7.06 -12.14 -11.46
CA CYS A 33 -5.69 -12.39 -11.88
C CYS A 33 -4.90 -12.80 -10.64
N ALA A 34 -4.27 -13.97 -10.68
CA ALA A 34 -3.60 -14.54 -9.52
C ALA A 34 -2.51 -13.58 -9.01
N GLN A 35 -2.76 -12.99 -7.84
CA GLN A 35 -1.78 -12.22 -7.07
C GLN A 35 -0.55 -13.10 -6.85
N SER A 36 0.57 -12.76 -7.46
CA SER A 36 1.74 -13.65 -7.45
C SER A 36 3.06 -12.92 -7.26
N LEU A 37 3.04 -11.58 -7.14
CA LEU A 37 4.22 -10.72 -7.17
C LEU A 37 5.14 -10.98 -8.39
N LYS A 38 4.60 -11.64 -9.42
CA LYS A 38 5.32 -11.93 -10.67
C LYS A 38 4.96 -10.87 -11.67
N GLY A 39 5.96 -10.12 -12.10
CA GLY A 39 5.79 -9.16 -13.18
C GLY A 39 5.28 -9.84 -14.44
N SER A 40 4.35 -9.17 -15.11
CA SER A 40 3.81 -9.61 -16.40
C SER A 40 3.62 -8.41 -17.32
N LYS A 41 3.53 -8.67 -18.63
CA LYS A 41 3.21 -7.64 -19.62
C LYS A 41 1.90 -6.93 -19.27
N ASN A 42 0.89 -7.69 -18.82
CA ASN A 42 -0.41 -7.18 -18.42
C ASN A 42 -0.33 -6.26 -17.19
N SER A 43 0.52 -6.59 -16.21
CA SER A 43 0.77 -5.73 -15.04
C SER A 43 1.34 -4.38 -15.47
N LEU A 44 2.36 -4.37 -16.35
CA LEU A 44 2.92 -3.13 -16.88
C LEU A 44 1.91 -2.33 -17.70
N ASP A 45 1.09 -3.01 -18.52
CA ASP A 45 0.04 -2.37 -19.32
C ASP A 45 -1.05 -1.75 -18.43
N LEU A 46 -1.41 -2.40 -17.32
CA LEU A 46 -2.34 -1.86 -16.32
C LEU A 46 -1.76 -0.60 -15.66
N GLN A 47 -0.51 -0.65 -15.21
CA GLN A 47 0.15 0.51 -14.59
C GLN A 47 0.17 1.72 -15.52
N ASN A 48 0.49 1.52 -16.80
CA ASN A 48 0.49 2.61 -17.80
C ASN A 48 -0.91 3.13 -18.08
N ARG A 49 -1.91 2.23 -18.14
CA ARG A 49 -3.31 2.61 -18.31
C ARG A 49 -3.76 3.50 -17.16
N VAL A 50 -3.53 3.08 -15.91
CA VAL A 50 -3.88 3.86 -14.72
C VAL A 50 -3.19 5.22 -14.73
N ALA A 51 -1.89 5.28 -15.06
CA ALA A 51 -1.19 6.55 -15.20
C ALA A 51 -1.82 7.48 -16.26
N THR A 52 -2.29 6.91 -17.37
CA THR A 52 -2.89 7.66 -18.48
C THR A 52 -4.31 8.14 -18.14
N GLU A 53 -5.12 7.28 -17.52
CA GLU A 53 -6.48 7.61 -17.05
C GLU A 53 -6.46 8.71 -15.98
N HIS A 54 -5.42 8.74 -15.13
CA HIS A 54 -5.19 9.82 -14.17
C HIS A 54 -4.58 11.09 -14.79
N GLY A 55 -4.31 11.10 -16.09
CA GLY A 55 -3.70 12.25 -16.77
C GLY A 55 -2.28 12.55 -16.27
N PHE A 56 -1.56 11.56 -15.74
CA PHE A 56 -0.22 11.81 -15.21
C PHE A 56 0.80 12.08 -16.31
N THR A 57 1.54 13.16 -16.13
CA THR A 57 2.69 13.48 -16.97
C THR A 57 3.86 12.55 -16.65
N TYR A 58 4.47 11.99 -17.69
CA TYR A 58 5.76 11.30 -17.59
C TYR A 58 6.89 12.33 -17.54
N ILE A 59 7.37 12.61 -16.34
CA ILE A 59 8.38 13.65 -16.08
C ILE A 59 9.67 13.30 -16.81
N ARG A 60 10.14 14.22 -17.64
CA ARG A 60 11.29 14.00 -18.52
C ARG A 60 12.60 14.34 -17.85
N THR A 61 12.68 15.49 -17.18
CA THR A 61 13.94 16.02 -16.64
C THR A 61 13.89 16.23 -15.13
N SER A 62 15.06 16.36 -14.51
CA SER A 62 15.19 16.75 -13.10
C SER A 62 14.56 18.10 -12.80
N ASP A 63 14.62 19.03 -13.74
CA ASP A 63 14.08 20.40 -13.60
C ASP A 63 12.56 20.37 -13.64
N GLN A 64 12.00 19.58 -14.55
CA GLN A 64 10.57 19.33 -14.57
C GLN A 64 10.11 18.66 -13.26
N ALA A 65 10.88 17.70 -12.72
CA ALA A 65 10.54 17.10 -11.43
C ALA A 65 10.49 18.13 -10.30
N ARG A 66 11.43 19.09 -10.28
CA ARG A 66 11.42 20.20 -9.31
C ARG A 66 10.21 21.11 -9.50
N TRP A 67 9.89 21.48 -10.74
CA TRP A 67 8.68 22.26 -11.05
C TRP A 67 7.40 21.57 -10.53
N PHE A 68 7.28 20.25 -10.69
CA PHE A 68 6.14 19.50 -10.14
C PHE A 68 6.07 19.55 -8.61
N VAL A 69 7.21 19.60 -7.92
CA VAL A 69 7.25 19.77 -6.46
C VAL A 69 6.86 21.19 -6.06
N ASP A 70 7.41 22.19 -6.74
CA ASP A 70 7.18 23.61 -6.44
C ASP A 70 5.70 24.00 -6.66
N ASN A 71 4.98 23.29 -7.53
CA ASN A 71 3.55 23.48 -7.81
C ASN A 71 2.64 22.49 -7.05
N GLY A 72 3.17 21.71 -6.11
CA GLY A 72 2.37 20.83 -5.25
C GLY A 72 1.87 19.53 -5.88
N TYR A 73 2.24 19.22 -7.13
CA TYR A 73 1.87 17.97 -7.80
C TYR A 73 2.65 16.74 -7.31
N LEU A 74 3.86 16.97 -6.80
CA LEU A 74 4.70 15.98 -6.12
C LEU A 74 5.14 16.52 -4.76
N VAL A 75 5.42 15.62 -3.84
CA VAL A 75 5.96 15.94 -2.51
C VAL A 75 7.32 15.31 -2.31
N ARG A 76 8.19 15.98 -1.55
CA ARG A 76 9.51 15.46 -1.17
C ARG A 76 9.40 14.57 0.07
N LEU A 77 9.82 13.32 -0.04
CA LEU A 77 10.00 12.42 1.11
C LEU A 77 11.35 12.69 1.78
N ARG A 78 11.40 12.62 3.12
CA ARG A 78 12.61 12.83 3.93
C ARG A 78 13.03 11.62 4.77
N GLY A 79 12.32 10.50 4.70
CA GLY A 79 12.42 9.42 5.70
C GLY A 79 11.55 9.73 6.91
N GLY A 80 11.30 8.75 7.78
CA GLY A 80 10.40 8.95 8.92
C GLY A 80 10.33 7.78 9.88
N ALA A 81 9.26 7.71 10.67
CA ALA A 81 9.01 6.58 11.56
C ALA A 81 8.95 5.27 10.74
N GLY A 82 9.75 4.27 11.11
CA GLY A 82 9.76 2.97 10.46
C GLY A 82 10.23 2.88 9.01
N TYR A 83 10.68 3.96 8.37
CA TYR A 83 11.26 3.88 7.02
C TYR A 83 12.42 4.85 6.77
N GLU A 84 13.29 4.50 5.81
CA GLU A 84 14.39 5.33 5.35
C GLU A 84 14.46 5.37 3.82
N LEU A 85 15.15 6.39 3.31
CA LEU A 85 15.39 6.58 1.88
C LEU A 85 16.86 6.26 1.58
N LYS A 86 17.11 5.34 0.65
CA LYS A 86 18.46 4.94 0.27
C LYS A 86 18.73 5.22 -1.20
N ARG A 87 19.80 5.98 -1.48
CA ARG A 87 20.34 6.23 -2.84
C ARG A 87 19.33 6.88 -3.81
N MET A 88 18.71 8.01 -3.43
CA MET A 88 17.74 8.70 -4.27
C MET A 88 18.13 10.15 -4.56
N SER A 89 18.31 10.46 -5.85
CA SER A 89 18.51 11.83 -6.35
C SER A 89 17.19 12.61 -6.46
N HIS A 90 16.07 11.91 -6.59
CA HIS A 90 14.74 12.49 -6.76
C HIS A 90 13.79 11.84 -5.73
N PRO A 91 13.89 12.21 -4.44
CA PRO A 91 13.01 11.68 -3.41
C PRO A 91 11.63 12.32 -3.48
N TYR A 92 11.03 12.33 -4.67
CA TYR A 92 9.74 12.94 -4.97
C TYR A 92 8.73 11.86 -5.30
N ALA A 93 7.49 12.03 -4.87
CA ALA A 93 6.41 11.12 -5.23
C ALA A 93 5.08 11.85 -5.21
N ARG A 94 4.03 11.20 -5.71
CA ARG A 94 2.66 11.68 -5.51
C ARG A 94 2.31 11.68 -4.01
N PRO A 95 1.43 12.58 -3.54
CA PRO A 95 1.03 12.65 -2.13
C PRO A 95 0.58 11.30 -1.55
N GLU A 96 -0.16 10.52 -2.33
CA GLU A 96 -0.72 9.21 -1.93
C GLU A 96 0.39 8.17 -1.77
N VAL A 97 1.44 8.24 -2.60
CA VAL A 97 2.64 7.41 -2.43
C VAL A 97 3.38 7.78 -1.15
N ALA A 98 3.51 9.08 -0.86
CA ALA A 98 4.12 9.53 0.39
C ALA A 98 3.33 9.06 1.62
N LEU A 99 1.99 9.18 1.57
CA LEU A 99 1.08 8.69 2.59
C LEU A 99 1.24 7.18 2.79
N PHE A 100 1.21 6.41 1.70
CA PHE A 100 1.40 4.96 1.73
C PHE A 100 2.70 4.56 2.45
N VAL A 101 3.84 5.16 2.07
CA VAL A 101 5.14 4.87 2.69
C VAL A 101 5.15 5.26 4.17
N SER A 102 4.57 6.41 4.51
CA SER A 102 4.51 6.90 5.90
C SER A 102 3.71 6.00 6.83
N ARG A 103 2.68 5.33 6.30
CA ARG A 103 1.86 4.35 7.05
C ARG A 103 2.48 2.96 7.06
N LEU A 104 3.05 2.52 5.94
CA LEU A 104 3.65 1.21 5.82
C LEU A 104 4.92 1.06 6.66
N GLY A 105 5.74 2.12 6.75
CA GLY A 105 7.01 2.11 7.49
C GLY A 105 6.88 1.64 8.94
N PRO A 106 6.08 2.34 9.79
CA PRO A 106 5.88 1.95 11.18
C PRO A 106 5.28 0.55 11.33
N GLN A 107 4.34 0.16 10.46
CA GLN A 107 3.74 -1.18 10.49
C GLN A 107 4.77 -2.27 10.16
N TYR A 108 5.61 -2.04 9.15
CA TYR A 108 6.71 -2.93 8.79
C TYR A 108 7.72 -3.07 9.94
N GLN A 109 8.09 -1.94 10.56
CA GLN A 109 9.01 -1.94 11.70
C GLN A 109 8.41 -2.64 12.93
N ALA A 110 7.14 -2.41 13.24
CA ALA A 110 6.46 -3.09 14.34
C ALA A 110 6.34 -4.60 14.10
N ALA A 111 6.07 -5.00 12.85
CA ALA A 111 5.86 -6.41 12.52
C ALA A 111 7.13 -7.26 12.56
N CYS A 112 8.30 -6.69 12.27
CA CYS A 112 9.52 -7.48 12.09
C CYS A 112 10.82 -6.87 12.62
N GLY A 113 10.78 -5.64 13.16
CA GLY A 113 11.92 -4.96 13.78
C GLY A 113 12.84 -4.19 12.82
N GLU A 114 12.74 -4.38 11.51
CA GLU A 114 13.53 -3.62 10.53
C GLU A 114 12.84 -2.35 10.05
N ARG A 115 13.61 -1.35 9.65
CA ARG A 115 13.07 -0.19 8.94
C ARG A 115 12.82 -0.55 7.47
N LEU A 116 11.69 -0.12 6.93
CA LEU A 116 11.40 -0.20 5.50
C LEU A 116 12.40 0.68 4.74
N VAL A 117 13.00 0.15 3.68
CA VAL A 117 13.97 0.92 2.89
C VAL A 117 13.40 1.17 1.51
N VAL A 118 13.05 2.42 1.23
CA VAL A 118 12.72 2.86 -0.13
C VAL A 118 14.03 3.07 -0.88
N THR A 119 14.14 2.56 -2.09
CA THR A 119 15.34 2.63 -2.94
C THR A 119 15.16 3.42 -4.22
N SER A 120 13.92 3.67 -4.62
CA SER A 120 13.58 4.56 -5.75
C SER A 120 12.19 5.13 -5.59
N LEU A 121 11.98 6.33 -6.10
CA LEU A 121 10.68 7.01 -6.22
C LEU A 121 10.56 7.57 -7.65
N THR A 122 10.20 8.86 -7.81
CA THR A 122 10.17 9.51 -9.13
C THR A 122 11.53 9.40 -9.80
N ARG A 123 11.56 8.90 -11.03
CA ARG A 123 12.78 8.85 -11.85
C ARG A 123 12.47 9.44 -13.22
N PRO A 124 12.95 10.66 -13.52
CA PRO A 124 12.69 11.29 -14.81
C PRO A 124 13.18 10.42 -15.98
N THR A 125 12.55 10.53 -17.15
CA THR A 125 12.90 9.68 -18.31
C THR A 125 14.37 9.81 -18.72
N THR A 126 14.97 11.00 -18.63
CA THR A 126 16.40 11.22 -18.92
C THR A 126 17.36 10.61 -17.89
N ARG A 127 16.84 10.10 -16.77
CA ARG A 127 17.59 9.46 -15.69
C ARG A 127 17.29 7.97 -15.57
N GLN A 128 16.48 7.41 -16.46
CA GLN A 128 16.19 5.98 -16.48
C GLN A 128 17.46 5.18 -16.81
N PRO A 129 17.70 4.02 -16.17
CA PRO A 129 18.81 3.16 -16.54
C PRO A 129 18.62 2.63 -17.98
N ARG A 130 19.72 2.27 -18.64
CA ARG A 130 19.70 1.83 -20.06
C ARG A 130 18.78 0.63 -20.32
N ASN A 131 18.56 -0.21 -19.32
CA ASN A 131 17.69 -1.38 -19.39
C ASN A 131 16.28 -1.13 -18.84
N ALA A 132 15.88 0.13 -18.59
CA ALA A 132 14.53 0.44 -18.18
C ALA A 132 13.53 0.10 -19.29
N SER A 133 12.39 -0.46 -18.90
CA SER A 133 11.25 -0.61 -19.80
C SER A 133 10.75 0.77 -20.25
N SER A 134 10.39 0.89 -21.54
CA SER A 134 9.68 2.07 -22.05
C SER A 134 8.33 2.32 -21.37
N ARG A 135 7.82 1.31 -20.67
CA ARG A 135 6.57 1.31 -19.91
C ARG A 135 6.77 1.60 -18.43
N SER A 136 7.95 2.09 -18.01
CA SER A 136 8.19 2.44 -16.61
C SER A 136 7.29 3.58 -16.17
N VAL A 137 6.60 3.40 -15.04
CA VAL A 137 5.76 4.45 -14.41
C VAL A 137 6.48 5.25 -13.33
N HIS A 138 7.78 5.01 -13.07
CA HIS A 138 8.56 5.90 -12.20
C HIS A 138 8.54 7.39 -12.61
N PRO A 139 8.54 7.77 -13.90
CA PRO A 139 8.45 9.17 -14.30
C PRO A 139 7.16 9.88 -13.87
N THR A 140 6.09 9.15 -13.51
CA THR A 140 4.80 9.76 -13.15
C THR A 140 4.71 10.12 -11.67
N GLY A 141 5.63 9.60 -10.85
CA GLY A 141 5.65 9.73 -9.39
C GLY A 141 4.74 8.78 -8.63
N MET A 142 4.04 7.85 -9.31
CA MET A 142 3.16 6.86 -8.68
C MET A 142 3.89 5.57 -8.25
N ALA A 143 5.15 5.40 -8.66
CA ALA A 143 5.91 4.17 -8.46
C ALA A 143 7.04 4.33 -7.44
N MET A 144 7.32 3.26 -6.71
CA MET A 144 8.40 3.17 -5.75
C MET A 144 9.08 1.80 -5.79
N ASP A 145 10.37 1.75 -5.46
CA ASP A 145 11.08 0.50 -5.24
C ASP A 145 11.36 0.33 -3.75
N LEU A 146 11.01 -0.83 -3.20
CA LEU A 146 11.23 -1.19 -1.79
C LEU A 146 12.29 -2.29 -1.70
N ARG A 147 13.33 -2.10 -0.89
CA ARG A 147 14.35 -3.14 -0.67
C ARG A 147 13.69 -4.42 -0.16
N ARG A 148 14.04 -5.56 -0.77
CA ARG A 148 13.64 -6.87 -0.23
C ARG A 148 14.60 -7.26 0.90
N SER A 149 14.08 -7.37 2.13
CA SER A 149 14.89 -7.79 3.26
C SER A 149 15.36 -9.25 3.15
N ASN A 150 16.55 -9.52 3.69
CA ASN A 150 17.05 -10.88 3.89
C ASN A 150 16.32 -11.57 5.06
N ASN A 151 15.83 -10.81 6.04
CA ASN A 151 15.02 -11.32 7.13
C ASN A 151 13.71 -11.92 6.59
N ARG A 152 13.47 -13.20 6.90
CA ARG A 152 12.31 -13.95 6.42
C ARG A 152 10.99 -13.40 6.94
N ALA A 153 10.90 -13.02 8.22
CA ALA A 153 9.69 -12.47 8.80
C ALA A 153 9.31 -11.15 8.12
N CYS A 154 10.28 -10.24 7.98
CA CYS A 154 10.07 -8.96 7.29
C CYS A 154 9.60 -9.13 5.84
N ARG A 155 10.29 -10.00 5.10
CA ARG A 155 9.95 -10.27 3.70
C ARG A 155 8.57 -10.91 3.57
N SER A 156 8.26 -11.94 4.36
CA SER A 156 6.94 -12.59 4.33
C SER A 156 5.82 -11.64 4.73
N TRP A 157 6.05 -10.77 5.71
CA TRP A 157 5.08 -9.76 6.11
C TRP A 157 4.82 -8.76 4.97
N LEU A 158 5.86 -8.19 4.37
CA LEU A 158 5.72 -7.24 3.27
C LEU A 158 5.06 -7.88 2.05
N GLU A 159 5.43 -9.11 1.70
CA GLU A 159 4.79 -9.86 0.62
C GLU A 159 3.29 -10.06 0.87
N SER A 160 2.89 -10.42 2.09
CA SER A 160 1.48 -10.57 2.47
C SER A 160 0.70 -9.25 2.33
N VAL A 161 1.29 -8.14 2.77
CA VAL A 161 0.67 -6.81 2.67
C VAL A 161 0.51 -6.41 1.21
N LEU A 162 1.56 -6.56 0.39
CA LEU A 162 1.51 -6.21 -1.03
C LEU A 162 0.46 -7.05 -1.77
N LEU A 163 0.44 -8.38 -1.56
CA LEU A 163 -0.56 -9.26 -2.18
C LEU A 163 -2.00 -8.86 -1.80
N ARG A 164 -2.24 -8.50 -0.52
CA ARG A 164 -3.56 -8.06 -0.06
C ARG A 164 -4.01 -6.75 -0.73
N LEU A 165 -3.08 -5.82 -0.92
CA LEU A 165 -3.36 -4.54 -1.58
C LEU A 165 -3.50 -4.68 -3.10
N GLU A 166 -2.75 -5.59 -3.73
CA GLU A 166 -3.03 -6.02 -5.11
C GLU A 166 -4.45 -6.59 -5.23
N GLY A 167 -4.86 -7.43 -4.27
CA GLY A 167 -6.22 -7.95 -4.21
C GLY A 167 -7.32 -6.94 -4.00
N ALA A 168 -6.99 -5.83 -3.33
CA ALA A 168 -7.88 -4.69 -3.19
C ALA A 168 -7.90 -3.79 -4.44
N GLY A 169 -7.05 -4.05 -5.43
CA GLY A 169 -6.97 -3.28 -6.68
C GLY A 169 -6.38 -1.88 -6.49
N VAL A 170 -5.55 -1.66 -5.46
CA VAL A 170 -5.00 -0.33 -5.14
C VAL A 170 -3.54 -0.15 -5.51
N LEU A 171 -2.85 -1.22 -5.89
CA LEU A 171 -1.49 -1.21 -6.39
C LEU A 171 -1.19 -2.44 -7.24
N GLU A 172 -0.09 -2.39 -7.97
CA GLU A 172 0.60 -3.55 -8.55
C GLU A 172 1.99 -3.67 -7.94
N ALA A 173 2.42 -4.89 -7.59
CA ALA A 173 3.71 -5.16 -6.99
C ALA A 173 4.43 -6.30 -7.72
N THR A 174 5.68 -6.06 -8.13
CA THR A 174 6.53 -7.04 -8.78
C THR A 174 7.79 -7.29 -7.97
N ARG A 175 8.11 -8.56 -7.72
CA ARG A 175 9.35 -8.97 -7.09
C ARG A 175 10.49 -9.02 -8.11
N GLU A 176 11.47 -8.16 -7.92
CA GLU A 176 12.65 -8.04 -8.79
C GLU A 176 13.87 -8.77 -8.23
N ARG A 177 14.65 -9.40 -9.10
CA ARG A 177 15.75 -10.29 -8.69
C ARG A 177 17.07 -9.57 -8.48
N SER A 178 17.43 -8.62 -9.34
CA SER A 178 18.74 -7.97 -9.33
C SER A 178 18.64 -6.47 -9.64
N PRO A 179 18.85 -5.58 -8.66
CA PRO A 179 19.01 -5.88 -7.23
C PRO A 179 17.70 -6.44 -6.61
N PRO A 180 17.76 -7.15 -5.46
CA PRO A 180 16.57 -7.59 -4.73
C PRO A 180 15.68 -6.43 -4.25
N HIS A 181 14.55 -6.19 -4.92
CA HIS A 181 13.55 -5.22 -4.49
C HIS A 181 12.13 -5.65 -4.89
N PHE A 182 11.14 -4.95 -4.37
CA PHE A 182 9.78 -4.93 -4.87
C PHE A 182 9.59 -3.63 -5.64
N HIS A 183 9.26 -3.73 -6.92
CA HIS A 183 8.73 -2.61 -7.68
C HIS A 183 7.24 -2.50 -7.34
N VAL A 184 6.77 -1.32 -6.90
CA VAL A 184 5.39 -1.08 -6.50
C VAL A 184 4.86 0.14 -7.24
N ALA A 185 3.78 -0.03 -7.99
CA ALA A 185 3.02 1.06 -8.61
C ALA A 185 1.72 1.24 -7.83
N LEU A 186 1.62 2.30 -7.04
CA LEU A 186 0.39 2.65 -6.33
C LEU A 186 -0.59 3.28 -7.30
N PHE A 187 -1.88 2.96 -7.18
CA PHE A 187 -2.96 3.57 -7.96
C PHE A 187 -3.62 4.66 -7.12
N PRO A 188 -3.28 5.96 -7.30
CA PRO A 188 -3.54 6.97 -6.28
C PRO A 188 -5.01 7.12 -5.87
N SER A 189 -5.93 7.34 -6.81
CA SER A 189 -7.35 7.48 -6.45
C SER A 189 -7.98 6.19 -5.91
N GLN A 190 -7.52 5.02 -6.38
CA GLN A 190 -7.97 3.74 -5.84
C GLN A 190 -7.47 3.54 -4.40
N TYR A 191 -6.23 3.93 -4.12
CA TYR A 191 -5.67 3.87 -2.78
C TYR A 191 -6.32 4.89 -1.84
N ASP A 192 -6.60 6.09 -2.31
CA ASP A 192 -7.31 7.13 -1.57
C ASP A 192 -8.71 6.64 -1.16
N ALA A 193 -9.49 6.15 -2.11
CA ALA A 193 -10.81 5.55 -1.83
C ALA A 193 -10.73 4.32 -0.92
N TYR A 194 -9.66 3.53 -1.00
CA TYR A 194 -9.43 2.42 -0.08
C TYR A 194 -9.17 2.88 1.34
N VAL A 195 -8.36 3.93 1.50
CA VAL A 195 -8.10 4.57 2.78
C VAL A 195 -9.38 5.15 3.35
N ASP A 196 -10.13 5.92 2.57
CA ASP A 196 -11.38 6.52 3.00
C ASP A 196 -12.38 5.46 3.47
N ARG A 197 -12.55 4.38 2.69
CA ARG A 197 -13.40 3.25 3.11
C ARG A 197 -12.88 2.60 4.39
N LYS A 198 -11.56 2.48 4.58
CA LYS A 198 -10.97 1.90 5.80
C LYS A 198 -11.09 2.81 7.02
N MET A 199 -11.09 4.12 6.83
CA MET A 199 -11.32 5.09 7.91
C MET A 199 -12.83 5.24 8.22
N ALA A 200 -13.68 5.21 7.18
CA ALA A 200 -15.13 5.30 7.29
C ALA A 200 -15.78 4.01 7.82
N ALA A 201 -15.15 2.85 7.60
CA ALA A 201 -15.55 1.59 8.24
C ALA A 201 -15.27 1.59 9.76
N GLY A 202 -14.68 2.68 10.29
CA GLY A 202 -14.03 2.70 11.59
C GLY A 202 -12.78 1.83 11.58
N PRO A 203 -11.91 1.92 12.60
CA PRO A 203 -11.06 0.78 12.88
C PRO A 203 -11.98 -0.42 13.17
N ASP A 204 -11.46 -1.65 13.05
CA ASP A 204 -12.06 -2.75 13.79
C ASP A 204 -11.74 -2.47 15.27
N GLU A 205 -12.43 -1.47 15.80
CA GLU A 205 -12.19 -0.83 17.08
C GLU A 205 -12.92 -1.69 18.08
N THR A 206 -12.18 -2.62 18.69
CA THR A 206 -12.72 -3.26 19.89
C THR A 206 -12.39 -2.37 21.06
N GLU A 207 -13.44 -1.79 21.63
CA GLU A 207 -13.35 -1.17 22.95
C GLU A 207 -13.10 -2.25 23.99
N ARG A 208 -12.02 -2.08 24.77
CA ARG A 208 -11.74 -2.93 25.93
C ARG A 208 -11.74 -2.08 27.17
N GLU A 209 -12.49 -2.49 28.16
CA GLU A 209 -12.41 -1.91 29.49
C GLU A 209 -11.06 -2.25 30.15
N TYR A 210 -10.40 -1.24 30.70
CA TYR A 210 -9.12 -1.37 31.39
C TYR A 210 -9.16 -0.65 32.73
N ILE A 211 -8.87 -1.38 33.82
CA ILE A 211 -8.69 -0.79 35.14
C ILE A 211 -7.23 -0.35 35.28
N VAL A 212 -7.03 0.96 35.42
CA VAL A 212 -5.72 1.60 35.61
C VAL A 212 -5.02 1.03 36.84
N ARG A 213 -3.76 0.62 36.69
CA ARG A 213 -2.94 0.06 37.77
C ARG A 213 -1.92 1.08 38.27
N ARG A 214 -1.41 0.86 39.48
CA ARG A 214 -0.34 1.70 40.04
C ARG A 214 0.83 1.83 39.05
N GLY A 215 1.16 3.06 38.68
CA GLY A 215 2.26 3.39 37.78
C GLY A 215 1.89 3.43 36.28
N ASP A 216 0.63 3.22 35.92
CA ASP A 216 0.19 3.42 34.53
C ASP A 216 0.12 4.90 34.15
N SER A 217 0.29 5.15 32.86
CA SER A 217 0.04 6.42 32.17
C SER A 217 -0.79 6.14 30.92
N LEU A 218 -1.49 7.14 30.38
CA LEU A 218 -2.19 6.96 29.10
C LEU A 218 -1.26 6.44 28.00
N TRP A 219 0.00 6.87 28.00
CA TRP A 219 1.00 6.41 27.04
C TRP A 219 1.36 4.93 27.22
N SER A 220 1.58 4.47 28.45
CA SER A 220 1.91 3.06 28.71
C SER A 220 0.72 2.13 28.43
N ILE A 221 -0.50 2.60 28.64
CA ILE A 221 -1.74 1.87 28.29
C ILE A 221 -1.89 1.82 26.76
N ALA A 222 -1.83 2.97 26.09
CA ALA A 222 -1.94 3.06 24.62
C ALA A 222 -0.96 2.10 23.92
N ARG A 223 0.31 2.13 24.33
CA ARG A 223 1.35 1.25 23.79
C ARG A 223 1.09 -0.23 24.03
N ARG A 224 0.57 -0.59 25.22
CA ARG A 224 0.27 -1.99 25.58
C ARG A 224 -0.90 -2.54 24.76
N HIS A 225 -1.85 -1.69 24.43
CA HIS A 225 -3.10 -2.05 23.77
C HIS A 225 -3.11 -1.75 22.27
N GLY A 226 -2.00 -1.26 21.71
CA GLY A 226 -1.87 -1.00 20.27
C GLY A 226 -2.77 0.14 19.78
N THR A 227 -2.93 1.19 20.59
CA THR A 227 -3.75 2.37 20.28
C THR A 227 -2.97 3.66 20.55
N ASP A 228 -3.63 4.80 20.41
CA ASP A 228 -3.07 6.14 20.60
C ASP A 228 -3.64 6.83 21.85
N VAL A 229 -2.84 7.69 22.47
CA VAL A 229 -3.26 8.47 23.64
C VAL A 229 -4.46 9.37 23.33
N SER A 230 -4.54 9.91 22.11
CA SER A 230 -5.68 10.73 21.67
C SER A 230 -6.99 9.94 21.70
N HIS A 231 -6.99 8.70 21.19
CA HIS A 231 -8.20 7.89 21.15
C HIS A 231 -8.66 7.43 22.53
N ILE A 232 -7.72 7.09 23.43
CA ILE A 232 -8.10 6.81 24.84
C ILE A 232 -8.71 8.07 25.47
N ARG A 233 -8.20 9.27 25.16
CA ARG A 233 -8.75 10.51 25.71
C ARG A 233 -10.14 10.81 25.17
N GLU A 234 -10.33 10.67 23.87
CA GLU A 234 -11.62 10.90 23.20
C GLU A 234 -12.67 9.90 23.70
N ALA A 235 -12.34 8.61 23.80
CA ALA A 235 -13.26 7.58 24.29
C ALA A 235 -13.65 7.71 25.78
N ASN A 236 -12.94 8.55 26.55
CA ASN A 236 -13.18 8.74 27.99
C ASN A 236 -13.38 10.22 28.38
N ASP A 237 -13.62 11.11 27.42
CA ASP A 237 -13.79 12.55 27.61
C ASP A 237 -12.66 13.24 28.43
N LEU A 238 -11.43 12.75 28.30
CA LEU A 238 -10.29 13.25 29.05
C LEU A 238 -9.66 14.50 28.40
N ARG A 239 -9.76 15.63 29.10
CA ARG A 239 -9.16 16.90 28.67
C ARG A 239 -7.63 16.96 28.79
N GLY A 240 -7.00 15.97 29.42
CA GLY A 240 -5.55 15.89 29.59
C GLY A 240 -5.08 14.45 29.83
N SER A 241 -3.86 14.29 30.34
CA SER A 241 -3.22 12.97 30.50
C SER A 241 -3.27 12.38 31.92
N ARG A 242 -3.98 13.03 32.84
CA ARG A 242 -4.08 12.58 34.24
C ARG A 242 -5.10 11.46 34.35
N ILE A 243 -4.68 10.34 34.92
CA ILE A 243 -5.49 9.16 35.24
C ILE A 243 -5.16 8.69 36.67
N TYR A 244 -6.07 7.94 37.29
CA TYR A 244 -5.94 7.48 38.67
C TYR A 244 -5.95 5.95 38.74
N GLU A 245 -5.19 5.38 39.67
CA GLU A 245 -5.27 3.94 39.96
C GLU A 245 -6.71 3.54 40.31
N GLY A 246 -7.18 2.42 39.75
CA GLY A 246 -8.56 1.94 39.88
C GLY A 246 -9.55 2.56 38.89
N GLN A 247 -9.15 3.58 38.12
CA GLN A 247 -10.02 4.17 37.10
C GLN A 247 -10.31 3.18 35.98
N LEU A 248 -11.58 3.01 35.62
CA LEU A 248 -11.98 2.27 34.43
C LEU A 248 -11.83 3.16 33.20
N LEU A 249 -11.13 2.67 32.18
CA LEU A 249 -10.97 3.34 30.89
C LEU A 249 -11.52 2.46 29.76
N THR A 250 -12.26 3.08 28.85
CA THR A 250 -12.52 2.53 27.51
C THR A 250 -11.25 2.68 26.69
N VAL A 251 -10.62 1.57 26.30
CA VAL A 251 -9.40 1.58 25.49
C VAL A 251 -9.76 1.08 24.09
N PRO A 252 -9.90 1.98 23.09
CA PRO A 252 -10.08 1.59 21.70
C PRO A 252 -8.85 0.79 21.26
N THR A 253 -9.04 -0.39 20.68
CA THR A 253 -7.94 -1.20 20.15
C THR A 253 -8.20 -1.51 18.69
N TYR A 254 -7.18 -1.38 17.85
CA TYR A 254 -7.26 -1.78 16.46
C TYR A 254 -7.08 -3.31 16.34
N ARG A 255 -7.95 -4.02 15.61
CA ARG A 255 -7.65 -5.41 15.18
C ARG A 255 -6.68 -5.48 14.01
#